data_AF-A0AA39YNS0-F1
#
_entry.id   AF-A0AA39YNS0-F1
#
_cell.length_a   1.000
_cell.length_b   1.000
_cell.length_c   1.000
_cell.angle_alpha   90.00
_cell.angle_beta   90.00
_cell.angle_gamma   90.00
#
_symmetry.space_group_name_H-M   'P 1'
#
loop_
_entity.id
_entity.type
_entity.pdbx_description
1 polymer ?
#
loop_
_entity_poly.entity_id
_entity_poly.type
_entity_poly.pdbx_seq_one_letter_code
_entity_poly.pdbx_strand_id
1 'polypeptide(L)'
;MDWDNYRRSRDERSANVNLEVPPLVEPWSFNCIQAYYKGLTRAQSTMLLHLRTGVIGLRRVLFRMHLALDRVDSPLCECGTSNETALHHLVQCPLLSAQRQVLCDQVKDFSFLPLVTKHADLATVWAIMFFGIEQFNSAKEYLSRPGTDALNISAGGKKLLHSIKR
;
A
#
# COMPACT_ATOMS: atom_id res chain seq x y z
N MET A 1 20.42 23.54 -6.95
CA MET A 1 19.11 23.33 -6.30
C MET A 1 19.34 22.34 -5.18
N ASP A 2 19.27 22.81 -3.92
CA ASP A 2 19.52 21.99 -2.73
C ASP A 2 18.32 21.06 -2.49
N TRP A 3 18.58 19.75 -2.36
CA TRP A 3 17.57 18.72 -2.16
C TRP A 3 16.75 18.99 -0.89
N ASP A 4 17.39 19.51 0.16
CA ASP A 4 16.71 19.82 1.42
C ASP A 4 15.75 21.00 1.28
N ASN A 5 16.06 21.97 0.40
CA ASN A 5 15.14 23.08 0.10
C ASN A 5 13.98 22.64 -0.79
N TYR A 6 14.24 21.78 -1.78
CA TYR A 6 13.17 21.19 -2.59
C TYR A 6 12.20 20.40 -1.72
N ARG A 7 12.71 19.53 -0.85
CA ARG A 7 11.94 18.71 0.08
C ARG A 7 11.09 19.56 1.03
N ARG A 8 11.69 20.56 1.70
CA ARG A 8 10.96 21.47 2.60
C ARG A 8 9.83 22.23 1.89
N SER A 9 10.09 22.79 0.70
CA SER A 9 9.04 23.51 -0.06
C SER A 9 7.87 22.62 -0.48
N ARG A 10 8.15 21.32 -0.70
CA ARG A 10 7.14 20.32 -1.05
C ARG A 10 6.35 19.88 0.17
N ASP A 11 7.00 19.68 1.32
CA ASP A 11 6.34 19.35 2.59
C ASP A 11 5.40 20.48 3.03
N GLU A 12 5.81 21.74 2.90
CA GLU A 12 4.97 22.91 3.21
C GLU A 12 3.72 22.99 2.32
N ARG A 13 3.87 22.76 1.01
CA ARG A 13 2.72 22.63 0.08
C ARG A 13 1.89 21.36 0.32
N SER A 14 2.51 20.33 0.91
CA SER A 14 1.93 19.02 1.18
C SER A 14 1.47 18.86 2.63
N ALA A 15 1.37 19.93 3.43
CA ALA A 15 0.82 19.86 4.78
C ALA A 15 -0.62 19.28 4.81
N ASN A 16 -1.32 19.29 3.65
CA ASN A 16 -2.63 18.65 3.43
C ASN A 16 -2.55 17.28 2.69
N VAL A 17 -1.35 16.77 2.41
CA VAL A 17 -1.07 15.66 1.50
C VAL A 17 -0.14 14.67 2.19
N ASN A 18 -0.73 13.58 2.67
CA ASN A 18 -0.03 12.38 3.17
C ASN A 18 0.94 12.67 4.33
N LEU A 19 0.43 12.70 5.55
CA LEU A 19 1.22 12.90 6.78
C LEU A 19 2.34 11.86 7.01
N GLU A 20 2.42 10.79 6.21
CA GLU A 20 3.48 9.77 6.31
C GLU A 20 3.85 9.24 4.91
N VAL A 21 4.70 9.95 4.16
CA VAL A 21 5.28 9.45 2.89
C VAL A 21 6.72 9.00 3.19
N PRO A 22 6.98 7.70 3.43
CA PRO A 22 8.31 7.21 3.79
C PRO A 22 9.44 7.73 2.89
N PRO A 23 9.26 7.81 1.54
CA PRO A 23 10.29 8.33 0.64
C PRO A 23 10.76 9.77 0.87
N LEU A 24 10.00 10.61 1.59
CA LEU A 24 10.40 11.98 1.91
C LEU A 24 11.20 12.08 3.22
N VAL A 25 11.02 11.09 4.10
CA VAL A 25 11.65 11.08 5.43
C VAL A 25 12.98 10.32 5.40
N GLU A 26 13.06 9.25 4.62
CA GLU A 26 14.24 8.38 4.57
C GLU A 26 15.26 8.81 3.49
N PRO A 27 16.56 8.55 3.70
CA PRO A 27 17.57 8.79 2.67
C PRO A 27 17.36 7.86 1.49
N TRP A 28 17.27 8.44 0.28
CA TRP A 28 17.15 7.66 -0.94
C TRP A 28 18.49 7.00 -1.26
N SER A 29 18.65 5.72 -0.88
CA SER A 29 19.88 4.96 -1.08
C SER A 29 19.63 3.63 -1.78
N PHE A 30 20.66 3.11 -2.46
CA PHE A 30 20.64 1.77 -3.05
C PHE A 30 20.27 0.69 -2.01
N ASN A 31 20.74 0.86 -0.78
CA ASN A 31 20.44 -0.03 0.34
C ASN A 31 18.93 -0.07 0.66
N CYS A 32 18.22 1.04 0.55
CA CYS A 32 16.77 1.09 0.72
C CYS A 32 16.05 0.30 -0.37
N ILE A 33 16.42 0.50 -1.64
CA ILE A 33 15.79 -0.22 -2.76
C ILE A 33 16.01 -1.73 -2.61
N GLN A 34 17.24 -2.14 -2.31
CA GLN A 34 17.55 -3.55 -2.11
C GLN A 34 16.88 -4.13 -0.86
N ALA A 35 16.81 -3.38 0.23
CA ALA A 35 16.19 -3.87 1.47
C ALA A 35 14.68 -4.09 1.32
N TYR A 36 13.96 -3.18 0.64
CA TYR A 36 12.50 -3.20 0.64
C TYR A 36 11.88 -3.98 -0.53
N TYR A 37 12.56 -4.05 -1.69
CA TYR A 37 11.99 -4.64 -2.91
C TYR A 37 12.53 -6.03 -3.24
N LYS A 38 13.58 -6.50 -2.55
CA LYS A 38 14.20 -7.80 -2.84
C LYS A 38 13.21 -8.94 -2.59
N GLY A 39 13.03 -9.78 -3.60
CA GLY A 39 12.14 -10.94 -3.54
C GLY A 39 10.66 -10.63 -3.76
N LEU A 40 10.31 -9.37 -4.07
CA LEU A 40 8.95 -9.01 -4.48
C LEU A 40 8.75 -9.31 -5.97
N THR A 41 7.56 -9.79 -6.33
CA THR A 41 7.13 -9.82 -7.72
C THR A 41 7.03 -8.41 -8.32
N ARG A 42 6.92 -8.32 -9.65
CA ARG A 42 6.66 -7.04 -10.32
C ARG A 42 5.39 -6.36 -9.78
N ALA A 43 4.30 -7.11 -9.62
CA ALA A 43 3.05 -6.56 -9.09
C ALA A 43 3.20 -6.04 -7.65
N GLN A 44 3.87 -6.80 -6.78
CA GLN A 44 4.14 -6.37 -5.41
C GLN A 44 5.07 -5.15 -5.35
N SER A 45 6.10 -5.10 -6.19
CA SER A 45 7.01 -3.96 -6.28
C SER A 45 6.26 -2.68 -6.70
N THR A 46 5.41 -2.78 -7.72
CA THR A 46 4.55 -1.66 -8.14
C THR A 46 3.57 -1.27 -7.04
N MET A 47 2.95 -2.24 -6.37
CA MET A 47 2.05 -1.97 -5.24
C MET A 47 2.80 -1.27 -4.10
N LEU A 48 4.00 -1.73 -3.74
CA LEU A 48 4.83 -1.13 -2.69
C LEU A 48 5.15 0.32 -3.02
N LEU A 49 5.50 0.60 -4.28
CA LEU A 49 5.73 1.97 -4.74
C LEU A 49 4.49 2.85 -4.54
N HIS A 50 3.31 2.37 -4.89
CA HIS A 50 2.04 3.09 -4.67
C HIS A 50 1.75 3.32 -3.18
N LEU A 51 1.96 2.30 -2.34
CA LEU A 51 1.77 2.40 -0.89
C LEU A 51 2.69 3.45 -0.28
N ARG A 52 3.98 3.42 -0.65
CA ARG A 52 5.00 4.32 -0.08
C ARG A 52 4.85 5.76 -0.56
N THR A 53 4.50 5.97 -1.82
CA THR A 53 4.30 7.33 -2.35
C THR A 53 2.94 7.91 -1.95
N GLY A 54 1.99 7.07 -1.55
CA GLY A 54 0.60 7.44 -1.33
C GLY A 54 -0.10 7.90 -2.61
N VAL A 55 0.53 7.73 -3.78
CA VAL A 55 -0.05 7.98 -5.11
C VAL A 55 -0.58 6.66 -5.63
N ILE A 56 -1.83 6.39 -5.31
CA ILE A 56 -2.50 5.11 -5.56
C ILE A 56 -3.91 5.36 -6.08
N GLY A 57 -4.50 4.41 -6.81
CA GLY A 57 -5.85 4.50 -7.38
C GLY A 57 -6.99 4.42 -6.36
N LEU A 58 -6.88 5.11 -5.22
CA LEU A 58 -7.91 5.27 -4.20
C LEU A 58 -8.54 6.67 -4.29
N ARG A 59 -9.75 6.83 -3.74
CA ARG A 59 -10.60 8.02 -3.91
C ARG A 59 -9.90 9.32 -3.56
N ARG A 60 -9.08 9.40 -2.50
CA ARG A 60 -8.36 10.64 -2.16
C ARG A 60 -7.51 11.17 -3.31
N VAL A 61 -6.76 10.29 -3.95
CA VAL A 61 -5.83 10.65 -5.02
C VAL A 61 -6.60 10.93 -6.31
N LEU A 62 -7.58 10.10 -6.63
CA LEU A 62 -8.43 10.26 -7.82
C LEU A 62 -9.22 11.57 -7.77
N PHE A 63 -9.80 11.90 -6.61
CA PHE A 63 -10.49 13.17 -6.36
C PHE A 63 -9.54 14.35 -6.51
N ARG A 64 -8.37 14.31 -5.84
CA ARG A 64 -7.38 15.40 -5.92
C ARG A 64 -6.91 15.67 -7.35
N MET A 65 -6.71 14.61 -8.14
CA MET A 65 -6.23 14.73 -9.51
C MET A 65 -7.35 14.96 -10.53
N HIS A 66 -8.62 14.99 -10.10
CA HIS A 66 -9.79 15.13 -10.97
C HIS A 66 -9.85 14.04 -12.07
N LEU A 67 -9.33 12.84 -11.79
CA LEU A 67 -9.16 11.77 -12.79
C LEU A 67 -10.35 10.82 -12.90
N ALA A 68 -11.35 10.97 -12.03
CA ALA A 68 -12.50 10.08 -11.97
C ALA A 68 -13.74 10.84 -11.50
N LEU A 69 -13.98 12.05 -12.04
CA LEU A 69 -15.09 12.91 -11.62
C LEU A 69 -16.46 12.21 -11.75
N ASP A 70 -16.62 11.30 -12.73
CA ASP A 70 -17.87 10.54 -12.91
C ASP A 70 -18.02 9.35 -11.94
N ARG A 71 -16.95 8.97 -11.22
CA ARG A 71 -16.92 7.78 -10.35
C ARG A 71 -16.57 8.09 -8.89
N VAL A 72 -15.99 9.26 -8.62
CA VAL A 72 -15.45 9.67 -7.32
C VAL A 72 -15.86 11.11 -7.03
N ASP A 73 -17.02 11.27 -6.42
CA ASP A 73 -17.57 12.58 -6.04
C ASP A 73 -16.95 13.14 -4.75
N SER A 74 -16.21 12.31 -4.00
CA SER A 74 -15.65 12.66 -2.70
C SER A 74 -14.39 11.86 -2.39
N PRO A 75 -13.38 12.46 -1.71
CA PRO A 75 -12.15 11.78 -1.30
C PRO A 75 -12.36 10.82 -0.13
N LEU A 76 -13.54 10.84 0.51
CA LEU A 76 -13.87 10.01 1.66
C LEU A 76 -13.93 8.53 1.30
N CYS A 77 -13.47 7.69 2.23
CA CYS A 77 -13.72 6.26 2.20
C CYS A 77 -15.21 6.00 2.49
N GLU A 78 -15.74 4.89 1.97
CA GLU A 78 -17.12 4.45 2.19
C GLU A 78 -17.44 4.18 3.67
N CYS A 79 -16.41 3.95 4.49
CA CYS A 79 -16.57 3.84 5.93
C CYS A 79 -16.97 5.15 6.63
N GLY A 80 -16.82 6.30 5.95
CA GLY A 80 -17.18 7.63 6.44
C GLY A 80 -16.21 8.26 7.44
N THR A 81 -15.17 7.56 7.91
CA THR A 81 -14.31 8.09 9.00
C THR A 81 -13.19 9.01 8.53
N SER A 82 -12.66 8.79 7.32
CA SER A 82 -11.55 9.58 6.78
C SER A 82 -11.41 9.42 5.27
N ASN A 83 -10.51 10.20 4.67
CA ASN A 83 -10.13 10.06 3.27
C ASN A 83 -9.59 8.66 2.95
N GLU A 84 -9.95 8.14 1.78
CA GLU A 84 -9.52 6.81 1.33
C GLU A 84 -8.04 6.85 0.92
N THR A 85 -7.19 6.29 1.78
CA THR A 85 -5.73 6.26 1.61
C THR A 85 -5.16 4.89 1.92
N ALA A 86 -3.92 4.64 1.49
CA ALA A 86 -3.20 3.42 1.83
C ALA A 86 -3.07 3.23 3.36
N LEU A 87 -2.72 4.29 4.11
CA LEU A 87 -2.69 4.29 5.57
C LEU A 87 -4.06 3.90 6.15
N HIS A 88 -5.12 4.54 5.65
CA HIS A 88 -6.47 4.26 6.10
C HIS A 88 -6.82 2.78 5.88
N HIS A 89 -6.62 2.25 4.67
CA HIS A 89 -6.92 0.85 4.37
C HIS A 89 -6.04 -0.14 5.13
N LEU A 90 -4.75 0.14 5.30
CA LEU A 90 -3.83 -0.78 5.97
C LEU A 90 -3.93 -0.75 7.49
N VAL A 91 -4.44 0.32 8.10
CA VAL A 91 -4.34 0.48 9.57
C VAL A 91 -5.66 0.88 10.22
N GLN A 92 -6.47 1.75 9.60
CA GLN A 92 -7.54 2.47 10.31
C GLN A 92 -8.96 2.07 9.87
N CYS A 93 -9.15 1.56 8.66
CA CYS A 93 -10.46 1.44 8.02
C CYS A 93 -11.33 0.37 8.70
N PRO A 94 -12.46 0.72 9.34
CA PRO A 94 -13.28 -0.26 10.07
C PRO A 94 -13.90 -1.31 9.14
N LEU A 95 -14.21 -0.97 7.88
CA LEU A 95 -14.75 -1.91 6.90
C LEU A 95 -13.76 -3.03 6.53
N LEU A 96 -12.46 -2.77 6.66
CA LEU A 96 -11.41 -3.73 6.38
C LEU A 96 -10.84 -4.38 7.65
N SER A 97 -11.47 -4.17 8.81
CA SER A 97 -10.98 -4.67 10.11
C SER A 97 -10.86 -6.19 10.13
N ALA A 98 -11.90 -6.91 9.70
CA ALA A 98 -11.91 -8.37 9.65
C ALA A 98 -10.82 -8.92 8.72
N GLN A 99 -10.71 -8.37 7.50
CA GLN A 99 -9.71 -8.78 6.52
C GLN A 99 -8.29 -8.44 6.97
N ARG A 100 -8.11 -7.39 7.79
CA ARG A 100 -6.81 -6.98 8.31
C ARG A 100 -6.33 -7.86 9.46
N GLN A 101 -7.21 -8.60 10.13
CA GLN A 101 -6.82 -9.47 11.24
C GLN A 101 -5.70 -10.45 10.83
N VAL A 102 -5.79 -11.03 9.64
CA VAL A 102 -4.75 -11.93 9.10
C VAL A 102 -3.38 -11.26 8.93
N LEU A 103 -3.35 -9.94 8.71
CA LEU A 103 -2.12 -9.15 8.64
C LEU A 103 -1.62 -8.81 10.05
N CYS A 104 -2.51 -8.44 10.97
CA CYS A 104 -2.20 -8.21 12.39
C CYS A 104 -1.58 -9.43 13.07
N ASP A 105 -2.10 -10.63 12.79
CA ASP A 105 -1.61 -11.87 13.38
C ASP A 105 -0.18 -12.23 12.93
N GLN A 106 0.28 -11.66 11.82
CA GLN A 106 1.60 -11.94 11.23
C GLN A 106 2.63 -10.85 11.50
N VAL A 107 2.20 -9.65 11.91
CA VAL A 107 3.05 -8.48 12.06
C VAL A 107 3.00 -7.98 13.51
N LYS A 108 4.12 -8.12 14.24
CA LYS A 108 4.21 -7.70 15.64
C LYS A 108 4.18 -6.18 15.81
N ASP A 109 4.90 -5.45 14.96
CA ASP A 109 4.99 -3.98 14.96
C ASP A 109 3.98 -3.37 13.96
N PHE A 110 2.69 -3.60 14.21
CA PHE A 110 1.61 -3.22 13.30
C PHE A 110 1.39 -1.71 13.23
N SER A 111 2.09 -1.06 12.29
CA SER A 111 1.90 0.34 11.92
C SER A 111 2.27 0.55 10.46
N PHE A 112 1.90 1.70 9.88
CA PHE A 112 2.03 1.92 8.44
C PHE A 112 3.47 1.84 7.95
N LEU A 113 4.41 2.51 8.63
CA LEU A 113 5.80 2.56 8.20
C LEU A 113 6.46 1.16 8.19
N PRO A 114 6.40 0.33 9.25
CA PRO A 114 6.86 -1.07 9.21
C PRO A 114 6.19 -1.91 8.11
N LEU A 115 4.90 -1.72 7.85
CA LEU A 115 4.19 -2.45 6.78
C LEU A 115 4.76 -2.14 5.40
N VAL A 116 5.13 -0.89 5.11
CA VAL A 116 5.66 -0.48 3.79
C VAL A 116 7.20 -0.50 3.71
N THR A 117 7.87 -1.06 4.71
CA THR A 117 9.33 -1.19 4.76
C THR A 117 9.77 -2.61 5.10
N LYS A 118 9.48 -3.09 6.31
CA LYS A 118 9.90 -4.41 6.82
C LYS A 118 9.01 -5.56 6.34
N HIS A 119 7.70 -5.32 6.31
CA HIS A 119 6.67 -6.32 5.99
C HIS A 119 6.03 -6.04 4.63
N ALA A 120 6.81 -5.49 3.70
CA ALA A 120 6.34 -5.04 2.40
C ALA A 120 5.74 -6.17 1.57
N ASP A 121 6.25 -7.38 1.73
CA ASP A 121 5.73 -8.57 1.08
C ASP A 121 4.30 -8.90 1.53
N LEU A 122 4.04 -8.86 2.84
CA LEU A 122 2.71 -9.05 3.42
C LEU A 122 1.75 -7.93 3.05
N ALA A 123 2.19 -6.67 3.22
CA ALA A 123 1.37 -5.50 2.96
C ALA A 123 0.94 -5.39 1.48
N THR A 124 1.83 -5.73 0.55
CA THR A 124 1.54 -5.68 -0.89
C THR A 124 0.59 -6.78 -1.33
N VAL A 125 0.75 -8.01 -0.84
CA VAL A 125 -0.21 -9.09 -1.10
C VAL A 125 -1.58 -8.71 -0.59
N TRP A 126 -1.65 -8.24 0.67
CA TRP A 126 -2.91 -7.81 1.27
C TRP A 126 -3.57 -6.70 0.46
N ALA A 127 -2.81 -5.66 0.08
CA ALA A 127 -3.31 -4.56 -0.71
C ALA A 127 -3.83 -4.99 -2.10
N ILE A 128 -3.13 -5.90 -2.79
CA ILE A 128 -3.58 -6.45 -4.08
C ILE A 128 -4.93 -7.16 -3.93
N MET A 129 -5.13 -7.89 -2.84
CA MET A 129 -6.37 -8.64 -2.61
C MET A 129 -7.56 -7.74 -2.28
N PHE A 130 -7.34 -6.69 -1.48
CA PHE A 130 -8.42 -5.96 -0.81
C PHE A 130 -8.61 -4.50 -1.24
N PHE A 131 -7.63 -3.84 -1.88
CA PHE A 131 -7.81 -2.44 -2.29
C PHE A 131 -8.76 -2.26 -3.47
N GLY A 132 -9.05 -3.33 -4.23
CA GLY A 132 -10.02 -3.27 -5.34
C GLY A 132 -9.58 -2.40 -6.53
N ILE A 133 -8.28 -2.17 -6.70
CA ILE A 133 -7.75 -1.33 -7.77
C ILE A 133 -7.67 -2.14 -9.06
N GLU A 134 -8.36 -1.67 -10.10
CA GLU A 134 -8.51 -2.37 -11.40
C GLU A 134 -7.18 -2.81 -12.02
N GLN A 135 -6.15 -1.96 -11.95
CA GLN A 135 -4.81 -2.26 -12.49
C GLN A 135 -4.15 -3.50 -11.89
N PHE A 136 -4.63 -4.00 -10.74
CA PHE A 136 -4.12 -5.18 -10.05
C PHE A 136 -5.05 -6.41 -10.15
N ASN A 137 -6.14 -6.34 -10.91
CA ASN A 137 -7.09 -7.46 -11.03
C ASN A 137 -6.42 -8.75 -11.51
N SER A 138 -5.58 -8.69 -12.55
CA SER A 138 -4.85 -9.88 -13.03
C SER A 138 -3.88 -10.44 -11.98
N ALA A 139 -3.27 -9.58 -11.18
CA ALA A 139 -2.42 -10.02 -10.07
C ALA A 139 -3.25 -10.71 -8.98
N LYS A 140 -4.40 -10.13 -8.62
CA LYS A 140 -5.34 -10.72 -7.65
C LYS A 140 -5.84 -12.09 -8.11
N GLU A 141 -6.26 -12.22 -9.38
CA GLU A 141 -6.65 -13.49 -9.98
C GLU A 141 -5.53 -14.51 -9.91
N TYR A 142 -4.30 -14.10 -10.27
CA TYR A 142 -3.14 -14.95 -10.21
C TYR A 142 -2.87 -15.45 -8.78
N LEU A 143 -2.89 -14.58 -7.77
CA LEU A 143 -2.70 -14.95 -6.35
C LEU A 143 -3.81 -15.88 -5.84
N SER A 144 -5.02 -15.76 -6.40
CA SER A 144 -6.19 -16.55 -5.99
C SER A 144 -6.14 -17.99 -6.50
N ARG A 145 -5.42 -18.28 -7.59
CA ARG A 145 -5.33 -19.64 -8.16
C ARG A 145 -4.73 -20.67 -7.17
N PRO A 146 -5.22 -21.91 -7.15
CA PRO A 146 -4.60 -23.00 -6.38
C PRO A 146 -3.26 -23.42 -7.01
N GLY A 147 -2.23 -23.68 -6.19
CA GLY A 147 -0.90 -24.12 -6.65
C GLY A 147 0.08 -23.00 -7.06
N THR A 148 -0.24 -21.72 -6.77
CA THR A 148 0.67 -20.59 -6.96
C THR A 148 1.86 -20.57 -5.99
N ASP A 149 1.92 -21.55 -5.09
CA ASP A 149 3.04 -21.83 -4.18
C ASP A 149 4.38 -22.03 -4.89
N ALA A 150 4.36 -22.28 -6.20
CA ALA A 150 5.54 -22.54 -7.03
C ALA A 150 6.28 -21.28 -7.56
N LEU A 151 5.74 -20.05 -7.44
CA LEU A 151 6.37 -18.87 -8.06
C LEU A 151 6.42 -17.61 -7.16
N ASN A 152 7.66 -17.13 -6.95
CA ASN A 152 8.14 -15.77 -6.59
C ASN A 152 7.35 -14.90 -5.58
N ILE A 153 6.55 -15.48 -4.71
CA ILE A 153 5.98 -14.80 -3.53
C ILE A 153 6.84 -15.16 -2.32
N SER A 154 7.14 -14.19 -1.45
CA SER A 154 7.87 -14.45 -0.21
C SER A 154 7.18 -15.50 0.66
N ALA A 155 7.93 -16.15 1.55
CA ALA A 155 7.36 -17.12 2.50
C ALA A 155 6.23 -16.50 3.36
N GLY A 156 6.37 -15.23 3.75
CA GLY A 156 5.32 -14.48 4.45
C GLY A 156 4.06 -14.32 3.61
N GLY A 157 4.20 -13.86 2.36
CA GLY A 157 3.07 -13.67 1.44
C GLY A 157 2.28 -14.96 1.19
N LYS A 158 2.95 -16.11 1.10
CA LYS A 158 2.29 -17.43 0.98
C LYS A 158 1.47 -17.77 2.22
N LYS A 159 2.03 -17.58 3.42
CA LYS A 159 1.32 -17.81 4.69
C LYS A 159 0.08 -16.92 4.81
N LEU A 160 0.18 -15.67 4.37
CA LEU A 160 -0.94 -14.73 4.33
C LEU A 160 -2.03 -15.19 3.36
N LEU A 161 -1.69 -15.58 2.12
CA LEU A 161 -2.68 -16.08 1.16
C LEU A 161 -3.41 -17.31 1.67
N HIS A 162 -2.70 -18.24 2.31
CA HIS A 162 -3.33 -19.41 2.94
C HIS A 162 -4.31 -19.01 4.05
N SER A 163 -3.98 -17.96 4.83
CA SER A 163 -4.84 -17.45 5.89
C SER A 163 -6.08 -16.71 5.34
N ILE A 164 -5.97 -16.06 4.18
CA ILE A 164 -7.08 -15.36 3.50
C ILE A 164 -8.07 -16.35 2.86
N LYS A 165 -7.61 -17.53 2.44
CA LYS A 165 -8.44 -18.55 1.75
C LYS A 165 -9.20 -19.48 2.70
N ARG A 166 -8.97 -19.40 4.01
CA ARG A 166 -9.70 -20.15 5.04
C ARG A 166 -10.95 -19.41 5.47
#